data_AF-A0A1F6N1R9-F1
#
_entry.id   AF-A0A1F6N1R9-F1
#
_cell.length_a   1.000
_cell.length_b   1.000
_cell.length_c   1.000
_cell.angle_alpha   90.00
_cell.angle_beta   90.00
_cell.angle_gamma   90.00
#
_symmetry.space_group_name_H-M   'P 1'
#
loop_
_entity.id
_entity.type
_entity.pdbx_description
1 polymer ?
#
loop_
_entity_poly.entity_id
_entity_poly.type
_entity_poly.pdbx_seq_one_letter_code
_entity_poly.pdbx_strand_id
1 'polypeptide(L)'
;MSAFAPHLPPPSCLVETHTRWIRTKLFIITVIVALLTGMVGALLIVDAWYPVGLSNSTILISNRITPTPTLDTTIVRDWRSRVIELFDETKIQQEKYYTDAARVTRVVVVNNGGWSIGPLVNLSSKAHLIGVDYQGHRLPVEKIITDEARNLLFVKFSGADFRGNNVFASRSVLQSGRELWGLSNDWQRFTVGQKINNPSAELSASLDTAIFSINDSGATNRILITDQGELVGFTANSQAIIPAWMVEYILPRLLSSDAMLSLPFEWRGSFVESVKMETENKVASGFLVNEVVHRTGLGAKIEHPIKKGDVILKIQNQTVTRDNLAELILSAPNEFGVTVMRGEKLLDLNIKK
;
A
#
# COMPACT_ATOMS: atom_id res chain seq x y z
N MET A 1 -36.03 -36.92 -73.13
CA MET A 1 -35.99 -38.08 -74.03
C MET A 1 -36.29 -37.60 -75.44
N SER A 2 -35.30 -37.58 -76.33
CA SER A 2 -35.54 -37.50 -77.78
C SER A 2 -35.88 -38.91 -78.28
N ALA A 3 -36.91 -39.02 -79.13
CA ALA A 3 -37.32 -40.30 -79.71
C ALA A 3 -36.22 -40.83 -80.64
N PHE A 4 -35.79 -42.08 -80.42
CA PHE A 4 -34.88 -42.78 -81.33
C PHE A 4 -35.67 -43.47 -82.44
N ALA A 5 -35.20 -43.35 -83.68
CA ALA A 5 -35.85 -43.94 -84.83
C ALA A 5 -35.75 -45.48 -84.78
N PRO A 6 -36.86 -46.22 -84.95
CA PRO A 6 -36.99 -47.64 -84.61
C PRO A 6 -36.24 -48.63 -85.53
N HIS A 7 -35.49 -48.13 -86.51
CA HIS A 7 -34.85 -48.96 -87.55
C HIS A 7 -33.33 -49.01 -87.47
N LEU A 8 -32.72 -48.35 -86.49
CA LEU A 8 -31.28 -48.44 -86.25
C LEU A 8 -31.01 -49.42 -85.10
N PRO A 9 -30.05 -50.37 -85.23
CA PRO A 9 -29.65 -51.22 -84.11
C PRO A 9 -29.18 -50.31 -82.96
N PRO A 10 -29.58 -50.61 -81.71
CA PRO A 10 -29.27 -49.75 -80.58
C PRO A 10 -27.74 -49.62 -80.44
N PRO A 11 -27.23 -48.42 -80.09
CA PRO A 11 -25.80 -48.15 -80.06
C PRO A 11 -25.11 -49.14 -79.11
N SER A 12 -24.26 -50.00 -79.65
CA SER A 12 -23.45 -50.94 -78.88
C SER A 12 -22.37 -50.16 -78.15
N CYS A 13 -22.43 -50.16 -76.82
CA CYS A 13 -21.42 -49.50 -76.00
C CYS A 13 -20.10 -50.26 -76.12
N LEU A 14 -19.02 -49.55 -76.47
CA LEU A 14 -17.66 -50.08 -76.46
C LEU A 14 -17.32 -50.54 -75.05
N VAL A 15 -17.34 -51.86 -74.82
CA VAL A 15 -17.15 -52.50 -73.51
C VAL A 15 -15.84 -52.03 -72.85
N GLU A 16 -14.81 -51.78 -73.66
CA GLU A 16 -13.51 -51.29 -73.19
C GLU A 16 -13.58 -49.86 -72.63
N THR A 17 -14.33 -48.96 -73.27
CA THR A 17 -14.58 -47.62 -72.72
C THR A 17 -15.44 -47.65 -71.47
N HIS A 18 -16.45 -48.53 -71.42
CA HIS A 18 -17.30 -48.69 -70.24
C HIS A 18 -16.52 -49.22 -69.04
N THR A 19 -15.65 -50.22 -69.24
CA THR A 19 -14.78 -50.76 -68.18
C THR A 19 -13.70 -49.77 -67.74
N ARG A 20 -13.08 -49.02 -68.66
CA ARG A 20 -12.17 -47.91 -68.31
C ARG A 20 -12.90 -46.85 -67.48
N TRP A 21 -14.12 -46.49 -67.84
CA TRP A 21 -14.92 -45.51 -67.11
C TRP A 21 -15.27 -45.96 -65.68
N ILE A 22 -15.64 -47.23 -65.50
CA ILE A 22 -15.88 -47.81 -64.17
C ILE A 22 -14.60 -47.79 -63.33
N ARG A 23 -13.45 -48.17 -63.91
CA ARG A 23 -12.16 -48.14 -63.19
C ARG A 23 -11.76 -46.73 -62.80
N THR A 24 -11.93 -45.75 -63.69
CA THR A 24 -11.66 -44.33 -63.38
C THR A 24 -12.59 -43.82 -62.28
N LYS A 25 -13.89 -44.17 -62.32
CA LYS A 25 -14.84 -43.82 -61.25
C LYS A 25 -14.44 -44.41 -59.90
N LEU A 26 -14.11 -45.70 -59.88
CA LEU A 26 -13.65 -46.37 -58.66
C LEU A 26 -12.38 -45.72 -58.14
N PHE A 27 -11.39 -45.44 -58.99
CA PHE A 27 -10.17 -44.75 -58.60
C PHE A 27 -10.47 -43.39 -57.95
N ILE A 28 -11.31 -42.56 -58.57
CA ILE A 28 -11.71 -41.26 -58.02
C ILE A 28 -12.39 -41.42 -56.65
N ILE A 29 -13.31 -42.38 -56.51
CA ILE A 29 -13.97 -42.66 -55.22
C ILE A 29 -12.93 -43.06 -54.17
N THR A 30 -11.97 -43.91 -54.53
CA THR A 30 -10.94 -44.37 -53.59
C THR A 30 -10.05 -43.21 -53.14
N VAL A 31 -9.69 -42.30 -54.05
CA VAL A 31 -8.94 -41.08 -53.73
C VAL A 31 -9.71 -40.18 -52.77
N ILE A 32 -11.00 -39.95 -53.02
CA ILE A 32 -11.85 -39.12 -52.13
C ILE A 32 -11.95 -39.75 -50.74
N VAL A 33 -12.20 -41.06 -50.65
CA VAL A 33 -12.28 -41.77 -49.37
C VAL A 33 -10.94 -41.70 -48.63
N ALA A 34 -9.82 -41.94 -49.31
CA ALA A 34 -8.49 -41.85 -48.70
C ALA A 34 -8.20 -40.43 -48.16
N LEU A 35 -8.61 -39.40 -48.88
CA LEU A 35 -8.44 -38.01 -48.48
C LEU A 35 -9.30 -37.68 -47.24
N LEU A 36 -10.56 -38.15 -47.21
CA LEU A 36 -11.45 -38.01 -46.05
C LEU A 36 -10.91 -38.77 -44.83
N THR A 37 -10.44 -40.00 -44.99
CA THR A 37 -9.84 -40.76 -43.90
C THR A 37 -8.57 -40.09 -43.38
N GLY A 38 -7.74 -39.55 -44.28
CA GLY A 38 -6.57 -38.75 -43.92
C GLY A 38 -6.92 -37.48 -43.15
N MET A 39 -7.96 -36.76 -43.58
CA MET A 39 -8.46 -35.58 -42.86
C MET A 39 -9.01 -35.93 -41.48
N VAL A 40 -9.78 -37.01 -41.34
CA VAL A 40 -10.29 -37.47 -40.04
C VAL A 40 -9.14 -37.90 -39.13
N GLY A 41 -8.16 -38.66 -39.64
CA GLY A 41 -6.98 -39.05 -38.88
C GLY A 41 -6.14 -37.86 -38.43
N ALA A 42 -5.93 -36.87 -39.32
CA ALA A 42 -5.24 -35.64 -38.99
C ALA A 42 -6.00 -34.82 -37.93
N LEU A 43 -7.32 -34.71 -38.04
CA LEU A 43 -8.16 -34.02 -37.05
C LEU A 43 -8.13 -34.73 -35.69
N LEU A 44 -8.15 -36.07 -35.66
CA LEU A 44 -8.04 -36.84 -34.42
C LEU A 44 -6.65 -36.69 -33.77
N ILE A 45 -5.58 -36.64 -34.55
CA ILE A 45 -4.23 -36.38 -34.02
C ILE A 45 -4.14 -34.94 -33.50
N VAL A 46 -4.71 -33.97 -34.22
CA VAL A 46 -4.77 -32.58 -33.76
C VAL A 46 -5.56 -32.46 -32.46
N ASP A 47 -6.71 -33.14 -32.33
CA ASP A 47 -7.51 -33.14 -31.09
C ASP A 47 -6.79 -33.87 -29.94
N ALA A 48 -6.12 -34.99 -30.23
CA ALA A 48 -5.37 -35.74 -29.23
C ALA A 48 -4.12 -34.99 -28.71
N TRP A 49 -3.48 -34.17 -29.57
CA TRP A 49 -2.28 -33.40 -29.20
C TRP A 49 -2.57 -31.95 -28.81
N TYR A 50 -3.70 -31.40 -29.23
CA TYR A 50 -4.19 -30.05 -28.96
C TYR A 50 -5.69 -30.09 -28.63
N PRO A 51 -6.09 -30.57 -27.44
CA PRO A 51 -7.50 -30.66 -27.04
C PRO A 51 -8.03 -29.26 -26.71
N VAL A 52 -8.24 -28.42 -27.73
CA VAL A 52 -8.91 -27.13 -27.59
C VAL A 52 -10.41 -27.32 -27.74
N GLY A 53 -10.98 -28.02 -26.75
CA GLY A 53 -12.41 -27.97 -26.51
C GLY A 53 -12.81 -26.54 -26.17
N LEU A 54 -13.46 -25.87 -27.12
CA LEU A 54 -14.34 -24.73 -26.85
C LEU A 54 -15.35 -25.18 -25.78
N SER A 55 -15.12 -24.78 -24.53
CA SER A 55 -16.02 -24.83 -23.34
C SER A 55 -15.53 -25.57 -22.10
N ASN A 56 -14.24 -25.79 -21.90
CA ASN A 56 -13.73 -25.95 -20.53
C ASN A 56 -12.41 -25.22 -20.40
N SER A 57 -12.35 -24.29 -19.44
CA SER A 57 -11.19 -23.50 -19.06
C SER A 57 -9.96 -24.39 -18.90
N THR A 58 -9.19 -24.56 -19.96
CA THR A 58 -7.84 -25.10 -19.91
C THR A 58 -7.02 -24.04 -19.21
N ILE A 59 -6.82 -24.22 -17.90
CA ILE A 59 -5.78 -23.50 -17.18
C ILE A 59 -4.48 -23.97 -17.83
N LEU A 60 -3.97 -23.17 -18.76
CA LEU A 60 -2.59 -23.24 -19.17
C LEU A 60 -1.76 -22.93 -17.92
N ILE A 61 -1.35 -23.96 -17.19
CA ILE A 61 -0.25 -23.82 -16.24
C ILE A 61 1.00 -23.70 -17.11
N SER A 62 1.22 -22.49 -17.63
CA SER A 62 2.54 -22.13 -18.06
C SER A 62 3.39 -22.17 -16.79
N ASN A 63 4.34 -23.08 -16.70
CA ASN A 63 5.54 -22.89 -15.88
C ASN A 63 6.41 -21.79 -16.51
N ARG A 64 5.80 -20.64 -16.90
CA ARG A 64 6.49 -19.40 -16.62
C ARG A 64 6.63 -19.44 -15.10
N ILE A 65 7.83 -19.77 -14.65
CA ILE A 65 8.35 -19.09 -13.48
C ILE A 65 8.28 -17.63 -13.91
N THR A 66 7.11 -16.99 -13.76
CA THR A 66 7.03 -15.57 -13.59
C THR A 66 7.95 -15.38 -12.41
N PRO A 67 9.18 -14.85 -12.61
CA PRO A 67 10.07 -14.67 -11.50
C PRO A 67 9.25 -13.86 -10.51
N THR A 68 8.95 -14.46 -9.36
CA THR A 68 8.28 -13.71 -8.30
C THR A 68 9.17 -12.50 -8.14
N PRO A 69 8.64 -11.29 -8.35
CA PRO A 69 9.48 -10.11 -8.27
C PRO A 69 10.19 -10.20 -6.93
N THR A 70 11.51 -10.02 -6.96
CA THR A 70 12.35 -9.99 -5.76
C THR A 70 12.85 -8.58 -5.60
N LEU A 71 12.92 -8.12 -4.35
CA LEU A 71 13.50 -6.82 -4.05
C LEU A 71 15.00 -6.86 -4.38
N ASP A 72 15.53 -5.74 -4.86
CA ASP A 72 16.96 -5.64 -5.17
C ASP A 72 17.81 -6.02 -3.93
N THR A 73 18.73 -6.95 -4.14
CA THR A 73 19.64 -7.46 -3.10
C THR A 73 20.44 -6.35 -2.40
N THR A 74 20.73 -5.25 -3.10
CA THR A 74 21.41 -4.09 -2.53
C THR A 74 20.54 -3.38 -1.50
N ILE A 75 19.26 -3.19 -1.80
CA ILE A 75 18.25 -2.62 -0.90
C ILE A 75 18.03 -3.55 0.28
N VAL A 76 17.87 -4.86 0.03
CA VAL A 76 17.73 -5.86 1.10
C VAL A 76 18.91 -5.81 2.07
N ARG A 77 20.14 -5.75 1.55
CA ARG A 77 21.36 -5.67 2.36
C ARG A 77 21.44 -4.36 3.16
N ASP A 78 21.09 -3.24 2.53
CA ASP A 78 21.11 -1.94 3.20
C ASP A 78 20.09 -1.91 4.35
N TRP A 79 18.86 -2.37 4.09
CA TRP A 79 17.79 -2.41 5.09
C TRP A 79 18.06 -3.34 6.25
N ARG A 80 18.74 -4.48 6.05
CA ARG A 80 19.12 -5.37 7.16
C ARG A 80 19.89 -4.61 8.25
N SER A 81 20.77 -3.69 7.88
CA SER A 81 21.55 -2.91 8.85
C SER A 81 20.78 -1.81 9.58
N ARG A 82 19.56 -1.51 9.13
CA ARG A 82 18.70 -0.45 9.68
C ARG A 82 17.59 -1.01 10.58
N VAL A 83 17.38 -2.33 10.58
CA VAL A 83 16.31 -2.98 11.35
C VAL A 83 16.91 -3.56 12.63
N ILE A 84 16.26 -3.26 13.75
CA ILE A 84 16.56 -3.83 15.05
C ILE A 84 15.32 -4.59 15.53
N GLU A 85 15.53 -5.81 16.00
CA GLU A 85 14.47 -6.60 16.62
C GLU A 85 14.39 -6.28 18.11
N LEU A 86 13.20 -5.94 18.58
CA LEU A 86 12.97 -5.61 19.99
C LEU A 86 12.39 -6.82 20.70
N PHE A 87 13.00 -7.20 21.82
CA PHE A 87 12.61 -8.34 22.64
C PHE A 87 12.27 -7.92 24.08
N ASP A 88 11.36 -8.66 24.70
CA ASP A 88 11.02 -8.59 26.12
C ASP A 88 11.85 -9.62 26.88
N GLU A 89 12.77 -9.15 27.71
CA GLU A 89 13.71 -9.99 28.45
C GLU A 89 13.01 -10.88 29.48
N THR A 90 11.81 -10.52 29.93
CA THR A 90 11.04 -11.35 30.87
C THR A 90 10.51 -12.64 30.24
N LYS A 91 10.46 -12.70 28.91
CA LYS A 91 9.95 -13.85 28.14
C LYS A 91 11.07 -14.68 27.52
N ILE A 92 12.33 -14.38 27.84
CA ILE A 92 13.46 -15.20 27.39
C ILE A 92 13.34 -16.58 28.03
N GLN A 93 13.42 -17.61 27.20
CA GLN A 93 13.40 -18.99 27.69
C GLN A 93 14.80 -19.40 28.14
N GLN A 94 14.87 -19.98 29.34
CA GLN A 94 16.13 -20.48 29.94
C GLN A 94 17.23 -19.42 30.01
N GLU A 95 16.85 -18.13 30.10
CA GLU A 95 17.77 -16.98 30.18
C GLU A 95 18.75 -16.85 28.99
N LYS A 96 18.51 -17.58 27.89
CA LYS A 96 19.42 -17.65 26.73
C LYS A 96 18.73 -17.56 25.38
N TYR A 97 17.50 -18.04 25.26
CA TYR A 97 16.85 -18.18 23.97
C TYR A 97 15.78 -17.10 23.76
N TYR A 98 16.04 -16.25 22.76
CA TYR A 98 15.05 -15.35 22.20
C TYR A 98 14.11 -16.14 21.30
N THR A 99 12.88 -16.35 21.77
CA THR A 99 11.83 -17.01 20.97
C THR A 99 10.96 -15.97 20.29
N ASP A 100 10.17 -16.39 19.30
CA ASP A 100 9.17 -15.51 18.67
C ASP A 100 8.17 -14.92 19.68
N ALA A 101 7.89 -15.64 20.76
CA ALA A 101 7.03 -15.15 21.84
C ALA A 101 7.65 -14.02 22.68
N ALA A 102 8.99 -13.95 22.71
CA ALA A 102 9.72 -12.85 23.35
C ALA A 102 9.85 -11.63 22.42
N ARG A 103 9.65 -11.79 21.11
CA ARG A 103 9.76 -10.71 20.13
C ARG A 103 8.56 -9.78 20.25
N VAL A 104 8.85 -8.52 20.52
CA VAL A 104 7.85 -7.48 20.74
C VAL A 104 7.46 -6.84 19.41
N THR A 105 8.45 -6.32 18.67
CA THR A 105 8.26 -5.70 17.36
C THR A 105 9.60 -5.53 16.65
N ARG A 106 9.58 -5.06 15.40
CA ARG A 106 10.76 -4.58 14.69
C ARG A 106 10.74 -3.06 14.61
N VAL A 107 11.89 -2.45 14.85
CA VAL A 107 12.07 -1.00 14.77
C VAL A 107 13.14 -0.67 13.74
N VAL A 108 13.01 0.51 13.13
CA VAL A 108 13.91 1.01 12.10
C VAL A 108 14.72 2.17 12.67
N VAL A 109 16.04 2.09 12.58
CA VAL A 109 16.98 3.15 12.97
C VAL A 109 16.80 4.36 12.06
N VAL A 110 16.46 5.52 12.62
CA VAL A 110 16.17 6.77 11.88
C VAL A 110 17.22 7.86 12.06
N ASN A 111 18.19 7.67 12.96
CA ASN A 111 19.36 8.54 13.01
C ASN A 111 20.62 7.79 13.50
N ASN A 112 21.78 8.39 13.25
CA ASN A 112 23.07 7.82 13.66
C ASN A 112 23.28 7.83 15.18
N GLY A 113 22.39 8.50 15.93
CA GLY A 113 22.37 8.40 17.37
C GLY A 113 21.76 7.09 17.88
N GLY A 114 21.12 6.27 17.04
CA GLY A 114 20.43 5.06 17.52
C GLY A 114 19.00 5.32 18.00
N TRP A 115 18.42 6.45 17.59
CA TRP A 115 16.96 6.59 17.64
C TRP A 115 16.34 5.72 16.54
N SER A 116 15.34 4.97 16.94
CA SER A 116 14.61 4.04 16.09
C SER A 116 13.11 4.21 16.27
N ILE A 117 12.35 3.89 15.23
CA ILE A 117 10.89 3.98 15.22
C ILE A 117 10.25 2.64 14.89
N GLY A 118 9.06 2.38 15.40
CA GLY A 118 8.27 1.21 15.03
C GLY A 118 6.78 1.41 15.32
N PRO A 119 5.95 0.40 15.01
CA PRO A 119 4.55 0.44 15.38
C PRO A 119 4.44 0.31 16.90
N LEU A 120 3.53 1.09 17.49
CA LEU A 120 3.20 0.93 18.90
C LEU A 120 2.50 -0.41 19.12
N VAL A 121 3.06 -1.20 20.03
CA VAL A 121 2.53 -2.49 20.47
C VAL A 121 2.30 -2.44 21.98
N ASN A 122 1.47 -3.33 22.50
CA ASN A 122 1.22 -3.38 23.94
C ASN A 122 2.49 -3.86 24.67
N LEU A 123 3.17 -2.92 25.33
CA LEU A 123 4.40 -3.18 26.08
C LEU A 123 4.03 -3.57 27.52
N SER A 124 4.02 -4.87 27.81
CA SER A 124 3.73 -5.41 29.15
C SER A 124 4.69 -4.91 30.23
N SER A 125 5.97 -4.71 29.89
CA SER A 125 6.94 -4.04 30.76
C SER A 125 7.92 -3.23 29.92
N LYS A 126 7.95 -1.91 30.12
CA LYS A 126 8.89 -1.01 29.43
C LYS A 126 10.35 -1.17 29.93
N ALA A 127 10.54 -1.74 31.13
CA ALA A 127 11.83 -1.77 31.82
C ALA A 127 12.77 -2.93 31.42
N HIS A 128 12.27 -3.90 30.66
CA HIS A 128 13.00 -5.13 30.33
C HIS A 128 13.08 -5.33 28.82
N LEU A 129 13.29 -4.24 28.07
CA LEU A 129 13.35 -4.30 26.62
C LEU A 129 14.80 -4.27 26.13
N ILE A 130 15.08 -5.09 25.14
CA ILE A 130 16.39 -5.18 24.53
C ILE A 130 16.32 -5.22 23.01
N GLY A 131 17.22 -4.49 22.35
CA GLY A 131 17.38 -4.56 20.91
C GLY A 131 18.40 -5.63 20.52
N VAL A 132 18.17 -6.30 19.41
CA VAL A 132 19.16 -7.16 18.75
C VAL A 132 19.29 -6.71 17.30
N ASP A 133 20.52 -6.41 16.88
CA ASP A 133 20.81 -6.02 15.51
C ASP A 133 20.93 -7.24 14.56
N TYR A 134 21.16 -6.98 13.28
CA TYR A 134 21.33 -8.03 12.27
C TYR A 134 22.60 -8.88 12.45
N GLN A 135 23.56 -8.44 13.25
CA GLN A 135 24.79 -9.17 13.58
C GLN A 135 24.62 -10.01 14.86
N GLY A 136 23.50 -9.87 15.55
CA GLY A 136 23.22 -10.52 16.82
C GLY A 136 23.77 -9.77 18.04
N HIS A 137 24.22 -8.52 17.87
CA HIS A 137 24.67 -7.70 18.99
C HIS A 137 23.49 -7.24 19.83
N ARG A 138 23.66 -7.34 21.15
CA ARG A 138 22.70 -6.89 22.15
C ARG A 138 22.83 -5.37 22.35
N LEU A 139 21.75 -4.64 22.13
CA LEU A 139 21.66 -3.19 22.20
C LEU A 139 20.76 -2.76 23.37
N PRO A 140 21.32 -2.26 24.49
CA PRO A 140 20.55 -1.77 25.62
C PRO A 140 19.67 -0.57 25.23
N VAL A 141 18.43 -0.56 25.71
CA VAL A 141 17.49 0.55 25.51
C VAL A 141 17.73 1.63 26.55
N GLU A 142 18.07 2.84 26.10
CA GLU A 142 18.25 4.01 26.96
C GLU A 142 16.92 4.69 27.26
N LYS A 143 16.05 4.79 26.25
CA LYS A 143 14.82 5.58 26.34
C LYS A 143 13.73 5.05 25.43
N ILE A 144 12.49 5.18 25.91
CA ILE A 144 11.29 4.81 25.18
C ILE A 144 10.28 5.95 25.26
N ILE A 145 9.79 6.38 24.10
CA ILE A 145 8.75 7.40 23.98
C ILE A 145 7.64 6.83 23.08
N THR A 146 6.39 6.96 23.52
CA THR A 146 5.22 6.42 22.80
C THR A 146 4.33 7.55 22.32
N ASP A 147 3.86 7.49 21.08
CA ASP A 147 2.82 8.35 20.53
C ASP A 147 1.58 7.51 20.21
N GLU A 148 0.66 7.45 21.17
CA GLU A 148 -0.59 6.70 21.04
C GLU A 148 -1.50 7.28 19.96
N ALA A 149 -1.45 8.59 19.71
CA ALA A 149 -2.32 9.24 18.72
C ALA A 149 -1.94 8.83 17.29
N ARG A 150 -0.65 8.59 17.04
CA ARG A 150 -0.12 8.14 15.74
C ARG A 150 0.22 6.66 15.70
N ASN A 151 0.01 5.95 16.81
CA ASN A 151 0.37 4.54 16.99
C ASN A 151 1.86 4.26 16.71
N LEU A 152 2.76 5.16 17.13
CA LEU A 152 4.20 5.06 16.92
C LEU A 152 4.95 4.85 18.24
N LEU A 153 6.01 4.05 18.16
CA LEU A 153 6.97 3.79 19.22
C LEU A 153 8.32 4.35 18.82
N PHE A 154 8.93 5.17 19.68
CA PHE A 154 10.29 5.67 19.55
C PHE A 154 11.14 5.01 20.61
N VAL A 155 12.26 4.42 20.19
CA VAL A 155 13.21 3.75 21.05
C VAL A 155 14.59 4.30 20.78
N LYS A 156 15.32 4.62 21.84
CA LYS A 156 16.72 5.02 21.80
C LYS A 156 17.58 3.88 22.30
N PHE A 157 18.52 3.43 21.49
CA PHE A 157 19.51 2.43 21.87
C PHE A 157 20.84 3.08 22.25
N SER A 158 21.53 2.45 23.20
CA SER A 158 22.93 2.74 23.51
C SER A 158 23.83 1.96 22.55
N GLY A 159 24.85 2.62 22.02
CA GLY A 159 25.78 2.01 21.06
C GLY A 159 26.38 3.02 20.10
N ALA A 160 27.03 2.49 19.06
CA ALA A 160 27.65 3.24 17.98
C ALA A 160 27.33 2.60 16.61
N ASP A 161 27.74 3.25 15.53
CA ASP A 161 27.65 2.76 14.14
C ASP A 161 26.22 2.51 13.62
N PHE A 162 25.24 3.18 14.21
CA PHE A 162 23.87 3.20 13.71
C PHE A 162 23.79 3.86 12.33
N ARG A 163 23.11 3.20 11.39
CA ARG A 163 22.84 3.73 10.05
C ARG A 163 21.44 4.29 9.97
N GLY A 164 21.30 5.59 10.18
CA GLY A 164 20.00 6.26 10.25
C GLY A 164 19.68 7.23 9.12
N ASN A 165 20.36 7.18 7.98
CA ASN A 165 20.09 8.05 6.84
C ASN A 165 18.88 7.58 5.99
N ASN A 166 17.77 7.21 6.64
CA ASN A 166 16.59 6.75 5.91
C ASN A 166 15.97 7.89 5.12
N VAL A 167 15.58 7.59 3.88
CA VAL A 167 14.69 8.44 3.10
C VAL A 167 13.26 8.02 3.45
N PHE A 168 12.46 8.95 3.95
CA PHE A 168 11.04 8.72 4.18
C PHE A 168 10.28 8.93 2.87
N ALA A 169 9.48 7.95 2.49
CA ALA A 169 8.65 8.07 1.30
C ALA A 169 7.59 9.16 1.52
N SER A 170 7.33 9.95 0.49
CA SER A 170 6.22 10.91 0.49
C SER A 170 4.89 10.20 0.71
N ARG A 171 3.93 10.90 1.33
CA ARG A 171 2.53 10.47 1.43
C ARG A 171 1.94 10.07 0.09
N SER A 172 2.35 10.72 -1.01
CA SER A 172 1.85 10.46 -2.36
C SER A 172 2.11 9.03 -2.85
N VAL A 173 3.03 8.29 -2.23
CA VAL A 173 3.27 6.87 -2.53
C VAL A 173 2.12 5.98 -2.04
N LEU A 174 1.38 6.42 -1.03
CA LEU A 174 0.19 5.73 -0.51
C LEU A 174 -1.02 6.01 -1.41
N GLN A 175 -1.04 5.37 -2.58
CA GLN A 175 -2.16 5.39 -3.51
C GLN A 175 -2.69 3.97 -3.71
N SER A 176 -4.02 3.85 -3.84
CA SER A 176 -4.66 2.57 -4.12
C SER A 176 -4.06 1.93 -5.37
N GLY A 177 -3.70 0.65 -5.30
CA GLY A 177 -3.07 -0.08 -6.39
C GLY A 177 -1.54 0.05 -6.45
N ARG A 178 -0.90 0.91 -5.65
CA ARG A 178 0.56 0.99 -5.57
C ARG A 178 1.12 -0.31 -4.97
N GLU A 179 2.21 -0.81 -5.55
CA GLU A 179 2.98 -1.92 -5.00
C GLU A 179 4.02 -1.44 -4.00
N LEU A 180 4.11 -2.12 -2.86
CA LEU A 180 5.08 -1.89 -1.79
C LEU A 180 5.73 -3.20 -1.38
N TRP A 181 6.82 -3.12 -0.64
CA TRP A 181 7.50 -4.26 -0.04
C TRP A 181 7.37 -4.23 1.46
N GLY A 182 6.97 -5.36 2.06
CA GLY A 182 6.83 -5.51 3.50
C GLY A 182 7.77 -6.56 4.05
N LEU A 183 8.49 -6.22 5.12
CA LEU A 183 9.36 -7.15 5.83
C LEU A 183 8.56 -7.94 6.88
N SER A 184 8.42 -9.24 6.63
CA SER A 184 8.02 -10.22 7.65
C SER A 184 9.27 -11.00 8.09
N ASN A 185 9.39 -12.28 7.76
CA ASN A 185 10.65 -13.01 7.82
C ASN A 185 11.52 -12.76 6.59
N ASP A 186 10.87 -12.47 5.46
CA ASP A 186 11.51 -12.04 4.21
C ASP A 186 10.68 -10.91 3.57
N TRP A 187 11.24 -10.26 2.56
CA TRP A 187 10.59 -9.20 1.80
C TRP A 187 9.51 -9.78 0.90
N GLN A 188 8.28 -9.33 1.12
CA GLN A 188 7.12 -9.75 0.35
C GLN A 188 6.46 -8.54 -0.29
N ARG A 189 5.89 -8.73 -1.48
CA ARG A 189 5.19 -7.66 -2.20
C ARG A 189 3.75 -7.54 -1.71
N PHE A 190 3.29 -6.30 -1.57
CA PHE A 190 1.95 -5.94 -1.15
C PHE A 190 1.37 -4.88 -2.07
N THR A 191 0.05 -4.88 -2.19
CA THR A 191 -0.68 -3.80 -2.86
C THR A 191 -1.40 -2.95 -1.84
N VAL A 192 -1.23 -1.64 -1.95
CA VAL A 192 -1.94 -0.66 -1.14
C VAL A 192 -3.41 -0.68 -1.55
N GLY A 193 -4.27 -0.97 -0.58
CA GLY A 193 -5.69 -0.67 -0.63
C GLY A 193 -5.96 0.68 0.03
N GLN A 194 -7.09 1.29 -0.32
CA GLN A 194 -7.56 2.51 0.33
C GLN A 194 -8.79 2.18 1.16
N LYS A 195 -8.76 2.52 2.46
CA LYS A 195 -9.95 2.51 3.29
C LYS A 195 -10.41 3.95 3.49
N ILE A 196 -11.58 4.27 2.94
CA ILE A 196 -12.17 5.60 3.09
C ILE A 196 -12.62 5.77 4.54
N ASN A 197 -12.16 6.84 5.19
CA ASN A 197 -12.61 7.22 6.52
C ASN A 197 -14.08 7.66 6.52
N ASN A 198 -14.78 7.34 7.60
CA ASN A 198 -16.18 7.74 7.81
C ASN A 198 -16.30 9.27 7.77
N PRO A 199 -17.00 9.87 6.80
CA PRO A 199 -16.99 11.32 6.58
C PRO A 199 -17.65 12.13 7.70
N SER A 200 -18.32 11.49 8.66
CA SER A 200 -19.08 12.13 9.73
C SER A 200 -18.36 12.24 11.07
N ALA A 201 -17.16 11.68 11.22
CA ALA A 201 -16.43 11.73 12.48
C ALA A 201 -15.74 13.10 12.67
N GLU A 202 -15.66 13.56 13.92
CA GLU A 202 -14.82 14.71 14.28
C GLU A 202 -13.34 14.30 14.17
N LEU A 203 -12.59 15.06 13.38
CA LEU A 203 -11.20 14.79 13.00
C LEU A 203 -10.25 15.75 13.72
N SER A 204 -9.09 15.22 14.12
CA SER A 204 -7.97 16.01 14.61
C SER A 204 -7.13 16.48 13.42
N ALA A 205 -6.92 17.79 13.29
CA ALA A 205 -6.24 18.37 12.13
C ALA A 205 -4.76 17.97 12.01
N SER A 206 -4.09 17.64 13.12
CA SER A 206 -2.68 17.20 13.13
C SER A 206 -2.48 15.69 12.95
N LEU A 207 -3.57 14.94 12.83
CA LEU A 207 -3.55 13.51 12.59
C LEU A 207 -3.95 13.20 11.15
N ASP A 208 -3.30 12.19 10.60
CA ASP A 208 -3.63 11.72 9.28
C ASP A 208 -5.05 11.16 9.26
N THR A 209 -5.88 11.71 8.38
CA THR A 209 -7.27 11.30 8.23
C THR A 209 -7.48 10.31 7.09
N ALA A 210 -6.43 9.92 6.36
CA ALA A 210 -6.50 8.81 5.41
C ALA A 210 -5.94 7.54 6.06
N ILE A 211 -6.76 6.49 6.08
CA ILE A 211 -6.32 5.16 6.51
C ILE A 211 -6.07 4.35 5.24
N PHE A 212 -4.80 4.16 4.91
CA PHE A 212 -4.41 3.20 3.87
C PHE A 212 -4.35 1.81 4.48
N SER A 213 -4.64 0.79 3.70
CA SER A 213 -4.56 -0.59 4.15
C SER A 213 -3.72 -1.42 3.19
N ILE A 214 -3.31 -2.59 3.63
CA ILE A 214 -2.74 -3.60 2.74
C ILE A 214 -3.77 -4.69 2.47
N ASN A 215 -3.85 -5.12 1.21
CA ASN A 215 -4.70 -6.24 0.79
C ASN A 215 -4.07 -7.60 1.19
N ASP A 216 -3.78 -7.83 2.47
CA ASP A 216 -3.28 -9.11 3.01
C ASP A 216 -3.69 -9.28 4.49
N SER A 217 -4.45 -10.33 4.82
CA SER A 217 -5.02 -10.59 6.16
C SER A 217 -4.00 -11.02 7.22
N GLY A 218 -2.73 -11.26 6.84
CA GLY A 218 -1.66 -11.62 7.77
C GLY A 218 -0.60 -10.54 8.03
N ALA A 219 -0.78 -9.33 7.49
CA ALA A 219 0.26 -8.29 7.50
C ALA A 219 0.22 -7.41 8.76
N THR A 220 0.69 -7.90 9.91
CA THR A 220 0.83 -7.09 11.14
C THR A 220 2.30 -6.79 11.46
N ASN A 221 2.57 -5.59 11.98
CA ASN A 221 3.88 -5.10 12.42
C ASN A 221 5.00 -5.26 11.37
N ARG A 222 4.67 -5.16 10.09
CA ARG A 222 5.64 -5.24 8.98
C ARG A 222 6.18 -3.85 8.68
N ILE A 223 7.47 -3.77 8.38
CA ILE A 223 8.11 -2.56 7.86
C ILE A 223 7.81 -2.47 6.37
N LEU A 224 7.31 -1.33 5.89
CA LEU A 224 6.93 -1.11 4.51
C LEU A 224 7.89 -0.16 3.81
N ILE A 225 8.36 -0.55 2.62
CA ILE A 225 9.28 0.24 1.81
C ILE A 225 8.87 0.27 0.34
N THR A 226 9.36 1.26 -0.38
CA THR A 226 9.25 1.33 -1.85
C THR A 226 10.24 0.40 -2.53
N ASP A 227 10.11 0.24 -3.85
CA ASP A 227 11.09 -0.45 -4.68
C ASP A 227 12.44 0.30 -4.78
N GLN A 228 12.50 1.57 -4.36
CA GLN A 228 13.74 2.34 -4.18
C GLN A 228 14.32 2.23 -2.77
N GLY A 229 13.65 1.54 -1.85
CA GLY A 229 14.09 1.38 -0.47
C GLY A 229 13.75 2.58 0.44
N GLU A 230 12.80 3.43 0.06
CA GLU A 230 12.30 4.51 0.91
C GLU A 230 11.33 3.95 1.96
N LEU A 231 11.41 4.44 3.19
CA LEU A 231 10.53 3.99 4.28
C LEU A 231 9.13 4.58 4.09
N VAL A 232 8.15 3.72 3.86
CA VAL A 232 6.74 4.13 3.75
C VAL A 232 6.07 4.16 5.11
N GLY A 233 6.34 3.16 5.97
CA GLY A 233 5.61 3.03 7.22
C GLY A 233 5.63 1.64 7.82
N PHE A 234 4.62 1.38 8.64
CA PHE A 234 4.43 0.11 9.33
C PHE A 234 3.00 -0.39 9.14
N THR A 235 2.79 -1.70 9.19
CA THR A 235 1.43 -2.24 9.27
C THR A 235 0.98 -2.40 10.73
N ALA A 236 -0.26 -2.02 11.02
CA ALA A 236 -0.90 -2.23 12.32
C ALA A 236 -1.78 -3.50 12.31
N ASN A 237 -2.25 -3.90 13.50
CA ASN A 237 -3.10 -5.09 13.72
C ASN A 237 -4.42 -5.11 12.91
N SER A 238 -4.79 -4.01 12.25
CA SER A 238 -6.00 -3.85 11.43
C SER A 238 -5.71 -3.76 9.92
N GLN A 239 -4.53 -4.21 9.46
CA GLN A 239 -3.99 -4.00 8.11
C GLN A 239 -3.79 -2.53 7.73
N ALA A 240 -4.06 -1.60 8.64
CA ALA A 240 -3.84 -0.18 8.43
C ALA A 240 -2.34 0.11 8.31
N ILE A 241 -2.00 1.01 7.41
CA ILE A 241 -0.65 1.52 7.26
C ILE A 241 -0.51 2.73 8.18
N ILE A 242 0.47 2.67 9.07
CA ILE A 242 0.97 3.79 9.85
C ILE A 242 2.04 4.47 9.00
N PRO A 243 1.76 5.66 8.43
CA PRO A 243 2.70 6.32 7.54
C PRO A 243 3.92 6.83 8.31
N ALA A 244 5.12 6.67 7.75
CA ALA A 244 6.35 7.18 8.35
C ALA A 244 6.70 8.61 7.92
N TRP A 245 6.05 9.18 6.89
CA TRP A 245 6.33 10.54 6.40
C TRP A 245 6.29 11.60 7.52
N MET A 246 5.41 11.42 8.51
CA MET A 246 5.27 12.34 9.63
C MET A 246 6.48 12.34 10.58
N VAL A 247 7.27 11.26 10.59
CA VAL A 247 8.45 11.13 11.46
C VAL A 247 9.51 12.15 11.11
N GLU A 248 9.66 12.50 9.83
CA GLU A 248 10.60 13.53 9.38
C GLU A 248 10.38 14.86 10.10
N TYR A 249 9.12 15.21 10.39
CA TYR A 249 8.75 16.44 11.08
C TYR A 249 8.81 16.33 12.61
N ILE A 250 8.61 15.12 13.13
CA ILE A 250 8.56 14.85 14.58
C ILE A 250 9.97 14.65 15.15
N LEU A 251 10.85 13.97 14.42
CA LEU A 251 12.16 13.54 14.92
C LEU A 251 13.05 14.73 15.35
N PRO A 252 13.22 15.81 14.57
CA PRO A 252 14.03 16.96 15.01
C PRO A 252 13.52 17.60 16.31
N ARG A 253 12.21 17.57 16.54
CA ARG A 253 11.57 18.08 17.75
C ARG A 253 11.79 17.13 18.93
N LEU A 254 11.65 15.83 18.71
CA LEU A 254 11.95 14.81 19.70
C LEU A 254 13.39 14.92 20.21
N LEU A 255 14.34 15.17 19.30
CA LEU A 255 15.76 15.30 19.62
C LEU A 255 16.09 16.56 20.43
N SER A 256 15.28 17.61 20.35
CA SER A 256 15.55 18.88 21.04
C SER A 256 14.93 18.97 22.43
N SER A 257 13.73 18.39 22.65
CA SER A 257 13.02 18.44 23.93
C SER A 257 13.10 17.16 24.74
N ASP A 258 13.59 16.08 24.15
CA ASP A 258 13.71 14.76 24.77
C ASP A 258 12.36 14.24 25.32
N ALA A 259 11.26 14.73 24.77
CA ALA A 259 9.87 14.38 25.10
C ALA A 259 9.03 14.52 23.85
N MET A 260 7.91 13.79 23.77
CA MET A 260 7.04 13.93 22.61
C MET A 260 6.37 15.31 22.62
N LEU A 261 6.87 16.21 21.78
CA LEU A 261 6.32 17.55 21.63
C LEU A 261 4.95 17.46 20.98
N SER A 262 3.90 17.62 21.78
CA SER A 262 2.58 17.94 21.25
C SER A 262 2.58 19.35 20.69
N LEU A 263 1.94 19.58 19.55
CA LEU A 263 1.61 20.94 19.13
C LEU A 263 0.92 21.68 20.29
N PRO A 264 1.22 22.98 20.52
CA PRO A 264 0.61 23.72 21.62
C PRO A 264 -0.90 23.91 21.44
N PHE A 265 -1.41 23.66 20.23
CA PHE A 265 -2.83 23.65 19.90
C PHE A 265 -3.17 22.48 18.99
N GLU A 266 -4.44 22.10 18.99
CA GLU A 266 -5.03 21.13 18.07
C GLU A 266 -6.38 21.67 17.58
N TRP A 267 -6.61 21.66 16.28
CA TRP A 267 -7.94 21.95 15.71
C TRP A 267 -8.70 20.65 15.57
N ARG A 268 -9.95 20.62 16.03
CA ARG A 268 -10.86 19.50 15.82
C ARG A 268 -12.06 19.97 15.02
N GLY A 269 -12.54 19.13 14.11
CA GLY A 269 -13.44 19.59 13.08
C GLY A 269 -13.86 18.55 12.06
N SER A 270 -14.49 19.01 10.99
CA SER A 270 -14.93 18.15 9.89
C SER A 270 -14.70 18.82 8.54
N PHE A 271 -14.57 18.03 7.49
CA PHE A 271 -14.51 18.57 6.13
C PHE A 271 -15.90 18.94 5.65
N VAL A 272 -16.00 20.13 5.08
CA VAL A 272 -17.22 20.64 4.44
C VAL A 272 -16.96 20.86 2.96
N GLU A 273 -17.99 20.64 2.14
CA GLU A 273 -17.93 20.85 0.68
C GLU A 273 -18.60 22.16 0.26
N SER A 274 -19.56 22.63 1.04
CA SER A 274 -20.29 23.87 0.81
C SER A 274 -20.59 24.56 2.13
N VAL A 275 -20.66 25.90 2.06
CA VAL A 275 -21.07 26.77 3.16
C VAL A 275 -22.39 27.40 2.75
N LYS A 276 -23.41 27.24 3.60
CA LYS A 276 -24.71 27.89 3.42
C LYS A 276 -24.57 29.39 3.70
N MET A 277 -24.84 30.23 2.71
CA MET A 277 -25.02 31.68 2.91
C MET A 277 -26.51 32.02 2.92
N GLU A 278 -26.85 33.28 3.24
CA GLU A 278 -28.26 33.72 3.31
C GLU A 278 -28.98 33.61 1.96
N THR A 279 -28.28 33.88 0.86
CA THR A 279 -28.86 33.93 -0.49
C THR A 279 -28.51 32.73 -1.35
N GLU A 280 -27.30 32.16 -1.23
CA GLU A 280 -26.82 31.04 -2.05
C GLU A 280 -25.83 30.17 -1.27
N ASN A 281 -25.77 28.87 -1.57
CA ASN A 281 -24.70 28.03 -1.04
C ASN A 281 -23.40 28.31 -1.80
N LYS A 282 -22.33 28.66 -1.09
CA LYS A 282 -21.00 28.85 -1.68
C LYS A 282 -20.23 27.53 -1.61
N VAL A 283 -19.78 27.02 -2.75
CA VAL A 283 -18.84 25.89 -2.77
C VAL A 283 -17.54 26.35 -2.11
N ALA A 284 -17.22 25.74 -0.98
CA ALA A 284 -16.03 26.04 -0.19
C ALA A 284 -15.59 24.73 0.45
N SER A 285 -14.70 24.03 -0.26
CA SER A 285 -14.10 22.80 0.26
C SER A 285 -12.99 23.18 1.25
N GLY A 286 -13.14 22.75 2.50
CA GLY A 286 -12.21 23.11 3.56
C GLY A 286 -12.49 22.38 4.87
N PHE A 287 -11.69 22.68 5.88
CA PHE A 287 -11.80 22.09 7.21
C PHE A 287 -12.53 23.06 8.15
N LEU A 288 -13.75 22.72 8.56
CA LEU A 288 -14.53 23.47 9.55
C LEU A 288 -14.01 23.17 10.95
N VAL A 289 -13.62 24.21 11.67
CA VAL A 289 -13.14 24.10 13.06
C VAL A 289 -14.33 24.09 14.02
N ASN A 290 -14.54 22.96 14.68
CA ASN A 290 -15.57 22.79 15.72
C ASN A 290 -15.03 23.11 17.11
N GLU A 291 -13.75 22.84 17.34
CA GLU A 291 -13.06 23.06 18.62
C GLU A 291 -11.59 23.43 18.39
N VAL A 292 -11.06 24.33 19.22
CA VAL A 292 -9.63 24.62 19.33
C VAL A 292 -9.18 24.18 20.71
N VAL A 293 -8.40 23.10 20.75
CA VAL A 293 -7.88 22.52 21.99
C VAL A 293 -6.50 23.10 22.24
N HIS A 294 -6.32 23.76 23.38
CA HIS A 294 -5.01 24.24 23.81
C HIS A 294 -4.34 23.17 24.69
N ARG A 295 -3.07 22.86 24.40
CA ARG A 295 -2.31 21.82 25.11
C ARG A 295 -1.28 22.40 26.09
N THR A 296 -1.35 23.68 26.43
CA THR A 296 -0.45 24.26 27.43
C THR A 296 -0.81 23.75 28.82
N GLY A 297 0.17 23.15 29.53
CA GLY A 297 0.03 22.69 30.93
C GLY A 297 -0.22 23.82 31.95
N LEU A 298 -0.22 25.06 31.49
CA LEU A 298 -0.66 26.23 32.22
C LEU A 298 -2.03 26.60 31.65
N GLY A 299 -3.09 26.48 32.44
CA GLY A 299 -4.49 26.70 32.07
C GLY A 299 -4.86 28.13 31.62
N ALA A 300 -3.92 28.87 31.04
CA ALA A 300 -4.16 30.13 30.35
C ALA A 300 -4.83 29.83 29.00
N LYS A 301 -6.05 30.34 28.80
CA LYS A 301 -6.62 30.53 27.46
C LYS A 301 -5.74 31.52 26.70
N ILE A 302 -4.76 31.02 25.96
CA ILE A 302 -4.07 31.84 24.97
C ILE A 302 -5.08 32.07 23.85
N GLU A 303 -5.41 33.31 23.53
CA GLU A 303 -6.27 33.59 22.39
C GLU A 303 -5.60 33.07 21.11
N HIS A 304 -6.23 32.08 20.47
CA HIS A 304 -5.79 31.58 19.17
C HIS A 304 -6.46 32.40 18.06
N PRO A 305 -5.76 32.78 16.97
CA PRO A 305 -6.35 33.54 15.87
C PRO A 305 -7.52 32.81 15.18
N ILE A 306 -7.40 31.48 15.08
CA ILE A 306 -8.48 30.58 14.61
C ILE A 306 -9.52 30.39 15.71
N LYS A 307 -10.79 30.46 15.34
CA LYS A 307 -11.95 30.32 16.22
C LYS A 307 -12.85 29.19 15.74
N LYS A 308 -13.69 28.70 16.66
CA LYS A 308 -14.80 27.80 16.32
C LYS A 308 -15.70 28.47 15.26
N GLY A 309 -16.06 27.70 14.24
CA GLY A 309 -16.85 28.15 13.10
C GLY A 309 -16.04 28.65 11.91
N ASP A 310 -14.71 28.76 12.03
CA ASP A 310 -13.85 29.07 10.89
C ASP A 310 -13.73 27.86 9.96
N VAL A 311 -13.81 28.11 8.65
CA VAL A 311 -13.48 27.10 7.64
C VAL A 311 -12.10 27.40 7.08
N ILE A 312 -11.15 26.51 7.34
CA ILE A 312 -9.78 26.61 6.85
C ILE A 312 -9.75 26.17 5.38
N LEU A 313 -9.33 27.08 4.50
CA LEU A 313 -9.28 26.85 3.05
C LEU A 313 -7.86 26.63 2.55
N LYS A 314 -6.89 27.37 3.10
CA LYS A 314 -5.49 27.28 2.70
C LYS A 314 -4.56 27.38 3.89
N ILE A 315 -3.43 26.69 3.79
CA ILE A 315 -2.28 26.81 4.69
C ILE A 315 -1.07 27.05 3.79
N GLN A 316 -0.30 28.12 4.05
CA GLN A 316 0.88 28.47 3.24
C GLN A 316 0.57 28.52 1.72
N ASN A 317 -0.55 29.15 1.35
CA ASN A 317 -1.09 29.23 -0.02
C ASN A 317 -1.50 27.89 -0.68
N GLN A 318 -1.34 26.76 0.00
CA GLN A 318 -1.80 25.46 -0.50
C GLN A 318 -3.24 25.17 -0.05
N THR A 319 -4.08 24.72 -0.97
CA THR A 319 -5.46 24.35 -0.68
C THR A 319 -5.51 23.16 0.27
N VAL A 320 -6.30 23.29 1.33
CA VAL A 320 -6.52 22.23 2.31
C VAL A 320 -7.51 21.21 1.75
N THR A 321 -7.13 19.95 1.81
CA THR A 321 -7.95 18.78 1.48
C THR A 321 -7.89 17.78 2.63
N ARG A 322 -8.77 16.77 2.59
CA ARG A 322 -8.77 15.67 3.56
C ARG A 322 -7.42 14.97 3.63
N ASP A 323 -6.75 14.86 2.50
CA ASP A 323 -5.50 14.14 2.41
C ASP A 323 -4.30 14.95 2.90
N ASN A 324 -4.26 16.28 2.72
CA ASN A 324 -3.04 17.04 2.99
C ASN A 324 -3.06 17.87 4.29
N LEU A 325 -4.20 18.02 4.97
CA LEU A 325 -4.32 18.91 6.14
C LEU A 325 -3.26 18.67 7.21
N ALA A 326 -3.07 17.41 7.62
CA ALA A 326 -2.10 17.06 8.65
C ALA A 326 -0.66 17.33 8.21
N GLU A 327 -0.35 17.07 6.94
CA GLU A 327 0.97 17.32 6.36
C GLU A 327 1.27 18.82 6.31
N LEU A 328 0.31 19.63 5.85
CA LEU A 328 0.40 21.09 5.83
C LEU A 328 0.62 21.66 7.23
N ILE A 329 -0.11 21.15 8.22
CA ILE A 329 0.05 21.59 9.62
C ILE A 329 1.40 21.16 10.17
N LEU A 330 1.85 19.92 9.97
CA LEU A 330 3.09 19.44 10.60
C LEU A 330 4.34 20.07 9.98
N SER A 331 4.37 20.16 8.65
CA SER A 331 5.48 20.71 7.86
C SER A 331 5.61 22.22 7.93
N ALA A 332 4.53 22.93 8.29
CA ALA A 332 4.57 24.39 8.37
C ALA A 332 5.69 24.89 9.32
N PRO A 333 6.30 26.05 9.03
CA PRO A 333 7.22 26.70 9.97
C PRO A 333 6.53 27.05 11.30
N ASN A 334 7.32 27.49 12.28
CA ASN A 334 6.79 27.90 13.58
C ASN A 334 5.77 29.04 13.45
N GLU A 335 5.92 29.92 12.47
CA GLU A 335 4.93 30.95 12.13
C GLU A 335 4.47 30.78 10.68
N PHE A 336 3.17 30.63 10.45
CA PHE A 336 2.62 30.30 9.14
C PHE A 336 1.27 30.95 8.84
N GLY A 337 1.06 31.28 7.57
CA GLY A 337 -0.19 31.87 7.08
C GLY A 337 -1.30 30.84 6.87
N VAL A 338 -2.51 31.20 7.26
CA VAL A 338 -3.74 30.42 7.08
C VAL A 338 -4.85 31.30 6.55
N THR A 339 -5.45 30.91 5.42
CA THR A 339 -6.64 31.58 4.89
C THR A 339 -7.88 30.85 5.39
N VAL A 340 -8.75 31.59 6.09
CA VAL A 340 -10.01 31.06 6.62
C VAL A 340 -11.21 31.83 6.08
N MET A 341 -12.35 31.15 6.01
CA MET A 341 -13.66 31.77 5.86
C MET A 341 -14.33 31.85 7.24
N ARG A 342 -14.65 33.06 7.68
CA ARG A 342 -15.36 33.33 8.94
C ARG A 342 -16.67 34.04 8.61
N GLY A 343 -17.78 33.32 8.72
CA GLY A 343 -19.05 33.77 8.13
C GLY A 343 -18.88 33.91 6.61
N GLU A 344 -19.13 35.11 6.07
CA GLU A 344 -19.02 35.37 4.63
C GLU A 344 -17.68 35.99 4.20
N LYS A 345 -16.77 36.27 5.15
CA LYS A 345 -15.50 36.96 4.89
C LYS A 345 -14.32 35.99 4.81
N LEU A 346 -13.42 36.25 3.86
CA LEU A 346 -12.10 35.63 3.82
C LEU A 346 -11.13 36.44 4.68
N LEU A 347 -10.38 35.76 5.52
CA LEU A 347 -9.37 36.34 6.42
C LEU A 347 -8.07 35.57 6.25
N ASP A 348 -6.97 36.30 6.11
CA ASP A 348 -5.63 35.74 6.20
C ASP A 348 -5.08 35.96 7.61
N LEU A 349 -4.76 34.86 8.29
CA LEU A 349 -4.31 34.84 9.67
C LEU A 349 -2.89 34.29 9.74
N ASN A 350 -2.08 34.83 10.66
CA ASN A 350 -0.76 34.26 10.96
C ASN A 350 -0.84 33.44 12.25
N ILE A 351 -0.40 32.19 12.20
CA ILE A 351 -0.48 31.21 13.30
C ILE A 351 0.91 30.87 13.80
N LYS A 352 1.07 30.74 15.12
CA LYS A 352 2.33 30.40 15.78
C LYS A 352 2.25 29.06 16.52
N LYS A 353 3.21 28.17 16.28
CA LYS A 353 3.41 26.86 16.94
C LYS A 353 4.32 26.91 18.15
#